data_AF-A0AAJ2YAI2-F1
#
_entry.id   AF-A0AAJ2YAI2-F1
#
_cell.length_a   1.000
_cell.length_b   1.000
_cell.length_c   1.000
_cell.angle_alpha   90.00
_cell.angle_beta   90.00
_cell.angle_gamma   90.00
#
_symmetry.space_group_name_H-M   'P 1'
#
loop_
_entity.id
_entity.type
_entity.pdbx_description
1 polymer ?
#
loop_
_entity_poly.entity_id
_entity_poly.type
_entity_poly.pdbx_seq_one_letter_code
_entity_poly.pdbx_strand_id
1 'polypeptide(L)'
;MAHDTKLHNSDDSAVLASRHGRCSYTFKYDWYQHDPCTEEQAEWLIHNYRRRGYEFKKALSLDYRHWIIYVRLPYSERPPRPSRTFQQRIWR
;
A
#
# COMPACT_ATOMS: atom_id res chain seq x y z
N MET A 1 52.73 -37.51 31.21
CA MET A 1 52.68 -37.28 29.76
C MET A 1 51.27 -36.78 29.46
N ALA A 2 51.04 -35.47 29.56
CA ALA A 2 49.73 -34.87 29.34
C ALA A 2 49.62 -34.51 27.85
N HIS A 3 48.53 -34.91 27.21
CA HIS A 3 48.27 -34.59 25.81
C HIS A 3 47.48 -33.28 25.75
N ASP A 4 48.13 -32.21 25.29
CA ASP A 4 47.49 -30.93 24.95
C ASP A 4 46.79 -31.04 23.59
N THR A 5 45.49 -31.29 23.58
CA THR A 5 44.67 -31.18 22.37
C THR A 5 44.18 -29.75 22.20
N LYS A 6 44.76 -29.09 21.19
CA LYS A 6 44.41 -27.74 20.74
C LYS A 6 42.89 -27.61 20.51
N LEU A 7 42.26 -26.68 21.23
CA LEU A 7 40.96 -26.15 20.86
C LEU A 7 41.13 -25.36 19.55
N HIS A 8 40.57 -25.88 18.46
CA HIS A 8 40.42 -25.09 17.24
C HIS A 8 39.36 -24.01 17.50
N ASN A 9 39.79 -22.75 17.50
CA ASN A 9 38.89 -21.62 17.36
C ASN A 9 38.31 -21.67 15.94
N SER A 10 37.15 -22.29 15.78
CA SER A 10 36.27 -21.97 14.65
C SER A 10 35.65 -20.61 14.96
N ASP A 11 36.33 -19.55 14.52
CA ASP A 11 35.70 -18.28 14.17
C ASP A 11 34.74 -18.56 13.01
N ASP A 12 33.63 -19.23 13.30
CA ASP A 12 32.45 -19.19 12.47
C ASP A 12 31.79 -17.85 12.79
N SER A 13 32.43 -16.77 12.32
CA SER A 13 31.77 -15.49 12.14
C SER A 13 30.68 -15.75 11.10
N ALA A 14 29.53 -16.26 11.57
CA ALA A 14 28.30 -16.28 10.83
C ALA A 14 27.96 -14.82 10.56
N VAL A 15 28.55 -14.28 9.49
CA VAL A 15 28.09 -13.06 8.85
C VAL A 15 26.70 -13.43 8.36
N LEU A 16 25.71 -13.19 9.23
CA LEU A 16 24.31 -13.18 8.87
C LEU A 16 24.22 -12.16 7.74
N ALA A 17 24.27 -12.67 6.50
CA ALA A 17 24.09 -11.89 5.31
C ALA A 17 22.75 -11.18 5.50
N SER A 18 22.83 -9.89 5.81
CA SER A 18 21.68 -9.05 6.10
C SER A 18 20.89 -8.89 4.80
N ARG A 19 20.09 -9.89 4.44
CA ARG A 19 19.17 -9.88 3.29
C ARG A 19 17.93 -9.06 3.60
N HIS A 20 18.10 -7.88 4.20
CA HIS A 20 17.00 -7.01 4.58
C HIS A 20 17.17 -5.62 4.01
N GLY A 21 17.09 -5.55 2.68
CA GLY A 21 16.47 -4.39 2.04
C GLY A 21 14.96 -4.58 2.02
N ARG A 22 14.27 -4.58 3.18
CA ARG A 22 12.82 -4.35 3.16
C ARG A 22 12.66 -2.91 2.68
N CYS A 23 12.29 -2.73 1.42
CA CYS A 23 11.70 -1.48 0.97
C CYS A 23 10.49 -1.24 1.87
N SER A 24 10.64 -0.38 2.88
CA SER A 24 9.52 0.15 3.65
C SER A 24 8.64 0.89 2.67
N TYR A 25 7.54 0.27 2.30
CA TYR A 25 6.50 0.94 1.54
C TYR A 25 5.92 2.02 2.45
N THR A 26 6.23 3.28 2.19
CA THR A 26 5.61 4.41 2.88
C THR A 26 4.33 4.77 2.12
N PHE A 27 3.17 4.38 2.64
CA PHE A 27 1.88 4.86 2.13
C PHE A 27 1.72 6.34 2.49
N LYS A 28 1.52 7.20 1.50
CA LYS A 28 1.07 8.57 1.73
C LYS A 28 -0.45 8.58 1.73
N TYR A 29 -1.07 9.51 2.44
CA TYR A 29 -2.52 9.64 2.49
C TYR A 29 -2.94 10.92 1.80
N ASP A 30 -3.91 10.81 0.90
CA ASP A 30 -4.53 11.96 0.25
C ASP A 30 -6.06 11.81 0.25
N TRP A 31 -6.75 12.92 0.04
CA TRP A 31 -8.19 12.97 -0.12
C TRP A 31 -8.56 12.69 -1.57
N TYR A 32 -9.10 11.50 -1.82
CA TYR A 32 -9.70 11.17 -3.10
C TYR A 32 -11.13 11.71 -3.15
N GLN A 33 -11.42 12.49 -4.19
CA GLN A 33 -12.76 13.00 -4.48
C GLN A 33 -13.47 12.06 -5.46
N HIS A 34 -14.67 11.61 -5.10
CA HIS A 34 -15.55 10.91 -6.02
C HIS A 34 -16.31 11.89 -6.91
N ASP A 35 -16.71 11.40 -8.09
CA ASP A 35 -17.61 12.12 -8.98
C ASP A 35 -18.94 12.42 -8.26
N PRO A 36 -19.66 13.49 -8.68
CA PRO A 36 -20.96 13.82 -8.12
C PRO A 36 -21.91 12.63 -8.25
N CYS A 37 -22.42 12.16 -7.11
CA CYS A 37 -23.23 10.95 -7.04
C CYS A 37 -24.61 11.23 -6.43
N THR A 38 -25.56 10.32 -6.65
CA THR A 38 -26.88 10.38 -6.02
C THR A 38 -26.80 10.00 -4.54
N GLU A 39 -27.87 10.26 -3.80
CA GLU A 39 -27.91 9.95 -2.36
C GLU A 39 -27.68 8.47 -2.05
N GLU A 40 -28.36 7.58 -2.77
CA GLU A 40 -28.20 6.12 -2.58
C GLU A 40 -26.75 5.66 -2.84
N GLN A 41 -26.11 6.23 -3.88
CA GLN A 41 -24.71 5.93 -4.21
C GLN A 41 -23.77 6.44 -3.11
N ALA A 42 -24.00 7.66 -2.61
CA ALA A 42 -23.23 8.24 -1.53
C ALA A 42 -23.32 7.40 -0.25
N GLU A 43 -24.52 6.92 0.10
CA GLU A 43 -24.73 6.06 1.26
C GLU A 43 -24.03 4.71 1.11
N TRP A 44 -24.13 4.10 -0.07
CA TRP A 44 -23.43 2.85 -0.36
C TRP A 44 -21.90 3.02 -0.24
N LEU A 45 -21.35 4.12 -0.77
CA LEU A 45 -19.93 4.44 -0.65
C LEU A 45 -19.52 4.61 0.82
N ILE A 46 -20.27 5.41 1.59
CA ILE A 46 -20.02 5.62 3.01
C ILE A 46 -20.05 4.29 3.77
N HIS A 47 -21.05 3.45 3.53
CA HIS A 47 -21.16 2.15 4.18
C HIS A 47 -19.98 1.23 3.83
N ASN A 48 -19.57 1.18 2.56
CA ASN A 48 -18.44 0.37 2.11
C ASN A 48 -17.11 0.83 2.74
N TYR A 49 -16.82 2.13 2.72
CA TYR A 49 -15.59 2.67 3.31
C TYR A 49 -15.57 2.60 4.83
N ARG A 50 -16.72 2.79 5.49
CA ARG A 50 -16.86 2.62 6.94
C ARG A 50 -16.55 1.19 7.37
N ARG A 51 -17.05 0.18 6.64
CA ARG A 51 -16.71 -1.24 6.90
C ARG A 51 -15.23 -1.54 6.77
N ARG A 52 -14.50 -0.80 5.93
CA ARG A 52 -13.05 -0.92 5.72
C ARG A 52 -12.22 -0.05 6.67
N GLY A 53 -12.85 0.81 7.47
CA GLY A 53 -12.17 1.69 8.44
C GLY A 53 -11.50 2.93 7.86
N TYR A 54 -11.93 3.41 6.69
CA TYR A 54 -11.39 4.65 6.11
C TYR A 54 -12.11 5.90 6.62
N GLU A 55 -11.37 7.02 6.69
CA GLU A 55 -11.95 8.34 6.96
C GLU A 55 -12.63 8.89 5.70
N PHE A 56 -13.79 9.51 5.87
CA PHE A 56 -14.54 10.11 4.77
C PHE A 56 -15.19 11.44 5.19
N LYS A 57 -15.49 12.28 4.21
CA LYS A 57 -16.26 13.53 4.35
C LYS A 57 -17.36 13.55 3.29
N LYS A 58 -18.58 13.90 3.69
CA LYS A 58 -19.73 14.10 2.80
C LYS A 58 -19.96 15.60 2.66
N ALA A 59 -20.02 16.07 1.42
CA ALA A 59 -20.33 17.45 1.07
C ALA A 59 -21.44 17.48 0.02
N LEU A 60 -22.24 18.54 0.02
CA LEU A 60 -23.25 18.74 -1.00
C LEU A 60 -22.69 19.60 -2.13
N SER A 61 -23.02 19.26 -3.37
CA SER A 61 -22.64 20.07 -4.53
C SER A 61 -23.36 21.43 -4.50
N LEU A 62 -22.81 22.43 -5.19
CA LEU A 62 -23.38 23.78 -5.28
C LEU A 62 -24.83 23.78 -5.81
N ASP A 63 -25.15 22.85 -6.71
CA ASP A 63 -26.48 22.71 -7.30
C ASP A 63 -27.50 22.02 -6.38
N TYR A 64 -27.09 21.60 -5.18
CA TYR A 64 -27.90 20.86 -4.19
C TYR A 64 -28.51 19.53 -4.68
N ARG A 65 -28.18 19.09 -5.90
CA ARG A 65 -28.71 17.86 -6.51
C ARG A 65 -27.85 16.62 -6.25
N HIS A 66 -26.55 16.82 -6.08
CA HIS A 66 -25.58 15.72 -6.01
C HIS A 66 -24.75 15.82 -4.75
N TRP A 67 -24.33 14.66 -4.26
CA TRP A 67 -23.40 14.52 -3.15
C TRP A 67 -21.98 14.32 -3.68
N ILE A 68 -21.03 14.96 -3.02
CA ILE A 68 -19.59 14.81 -3.25
C ILE A 68 -19.00 14.13 -2.02
N ILE A 69 -18.33 13.00 -2.24
CA ILE A 69 -17.70 12.22 -1.17
C ILE A 69 -16.20 12.33 -1.30
N TYR A 70 -15.54 12.73 -0.22
CA TYR A 70 -14.08 12.69 -0.09
C TYR A 70 -13.69 11.52 0.80
N VAL A 71 -12.70 10.74 0.39
CA VAL A 71 -12.23 9.58 1.14
C VAL A 71 -10.72 9.68 1.31
N ARG A 72 -10.23 9.47 2.53
CA ARG A 72 -8.80 9.46 2.80
C ARG A 72 -8.23 8.08 2.46
N LEU A 73 -7.57 8.00 1.31
CA LEU A 73 -7.01 6.74 0.80
C LEU A 73 -5.48 6.77 0.86
N PRO A 74 -4.86 5.63 1.21
CA PRO A 74 -3.43 5.47 1.07
C PRO A 74 -3.07 5.32 -0.42
N TYR A 75 -2.14 6.13 -0.92
CA TYR A 75 -1.66 6.07 -2.29
C TYR A 75 -0.17 5.73 -2.36
N SER A 76 0.21 5.08 -3.46
CA SER A 76 1.58 4.74 -3.80
C SER A 76 2.17 5.80 -4.72
N GLU A 77 3.34 6.35 -4.39
CA GLU A 77 4.07 7.19 -5.36
C GLU A 77 4.62 6.38 -6.52
N ARG A 78 4.88 5.09 -6.28
CA ARG A 78 5.36 4.18 -7.32
C ARG A 78 4.18 3.83 -8.23
N PRO A 79 4.35 3.92 -9.56
CA PRO A 79 3.31 3.47 -10.48
C PRO A 79 3.05 1.97 -10.26
N PRO A 80 1.81 1.50 -10.51
CA PRO A 80 1.51 0.09 -10.44
C PRO A 80 2.42 -0.67 -11.40
N ARG A 81 2.96 -1.81 -10.95
CA ARG A 81 3.77 -2.66 -11.81
C ARG A 81 2.91 -3.10 -13.01
N PRO A 82 3.29 -2.78 -14.25
CA PRO A 82 2.47 -3.11 -15.40
C PRO A 82 2.35 -4.63 -15.52
N SER A 83 1.14 -5.11 -15.76
CA SER A 83 0.90 -6.53 -15.95
C SER A 83 1.44 -6.98 -17.31
N ARG A 84 2.05 -8.18 -17.35
CA ARG A 84 2.55 -8.77 -18.61
C ARG A 84 1.44 -9.44 -19.43
N THR A 85 0.22 -9.49 -18.92
CA THR A 85 -0.90 -10.26 -19.48
C THR A 85 -1.25 -9.84 -20.91
N PHE A 86 -1.17 -8.55 -21.23
CA PHE A 86 -1.51 -8.01 -22.55
C PHE A 86 -0.34 -7.30 -23.24
N GLN A 87 0.88 -7.42 -22.69
CA GLN A 87 2.07 -6.83 -23.29
C GLN A 87 2.62 -7.76 -24.37
N GLN A 88 2.36 -7.47 -25.65
CA GLN A 88 2.99 -8.22 -26.73
C GLN A 88 4.46 -7.80 -26.84
N ARG A 89 5.32 -8.80 -27.10
CA ARG A 89 6.77 -8.62 -27.16
C ARG A 89 7.25 -7.73 -28.32
N ILE A 90 6.40 -7.51 -29.31
CA ILE A 90 6.64 -6.67 -30.50
C ILE A 90 6.66 -5.18 -30.15
N TRP A 91 5.88 -4.77 -29.14
CA TRP A 91 5.77 -3.37 -28.69
C TRP A 91 6.72 -3.04 -27.52
N ARG A 92 7.82 -3.78 -27.39
CA ARG A 92 8.85 -3.53 -26.37
C ARG A 92 9.84 -2.47 -26.79
#